data_AF-A0A9W9DGT4-F1
#
_entry.id   AF-A0A9W9DGT4-F1
#
_cell.length_a   1.000
_cell.length_b   1.000
_cell.length_c   1.000
_cell.angle_alpha   90.00
_cell.angle_beta   90.00
_cell.angle_gamma   90.00
#
_symmetry.space_group_name_H-M   'P 1'
#
loop_
_entity.id
_entity.type
_entity.pdbx_description
1 polymer ?
#
loop_
_entity_poly.entity_id
_entity_poly.type
_entity_poly.pdbx_seq_one_letter_code
_entity_poly.pdbx_strand_id
1 'polypeptide(L)'
;MTNPFKTYSLPEGIKLSFTDSGAPPNSDDYTTVLIIHGSAFNAYQFHKLHLYAHTLNLRTVLFHRRDHIGSTPYTASEVQEIEQGSQKFWERLSAQVAQFLKIFIEQENIPKLKMTSSSSMSGGVAIMGWSAGCQIIFSIFGAAHNPMISSELYLLLQEYIGKFLLYDPPHVAFGYPVPPDNKNYVPWEDSSLKPEDIPVAFSEWVSSYYNHPLPSSATVHDLDGISKKTSKTSISAWSEEEKAKGIEMEAMKTEVLT
;
A
#
# COMPACT_ATOMS: atom_id res chain seq x y z
N MET A 1 -9.80 -13.95 16.70
CA MET A 1 -10.85 -13.94 15.66
C MET A 1 -10.32 -13.10 14.51
N THR A 2 -10.19 -13.67 13.31
CA THR A 2 -9.84 -12.88 12.12
C THR A 2 -11.04 -12.01 11.76
N ASN A 3 -10.88 -10.69 11.72
CA ASN A 3 -11.94 -9.79 11.29
C ASN A 3 -12.40 -10.21 9.87
N PRO A 4 -13.70 -10.27 9.60
CA PRO A 4 -14.21 -10.75 8.32
C PRO A 4 -13.75 -9.83 7.19
N PHE A 5 -13.49 -10.41 6.02
CA PHE A 5 -13.33 -9.64 4.79
C PHE A 5 -14.62 -8.86 4.50
N LYS A 6 -14.49 -7.55 4.36
CA LYS A 6 -15.51 -6.66 3.85
C LYS A 6 -15.18 -6.31 2.40
N THR A 7 -16.19 -5.96 1.62
CA THR A 7 -16.03 -5.53 0.23
C THR A 7 -16.98 -4.41 -0.08
N TYR A 8 -16.46 -3.33 -0.66
CA TYR A 8 -17.27 -2.28 -1.25
C TYR A 8 -17.26 -2.39 -2.76
N SER A 9 -18.43 -2.21 -3.36
CA SER A 9 -18.60 -2.06 -4.80
C SER A 9 -18.60 -0.57 -5.13
N LEU A 10 -17.63 -0.16 -5.93
CA LEU A 10 -17.54 1.16 -6.54
C LEU A 10 -18.43 1.23 -7.79
N PRO A 11 -18.62 2.44 -8.38
CA PRO A 11 -19.15 2.57 -9.73
C PRO A 11 -18.42 1.66 -10.73
N GLU A 12 -19.11 1.30 -11.82
CA GLU A 12 -18.60 0.41 -12.88
C GLU A 12 -18.30 -1.04 -12.44
N GLY A 13 -18.70 -1.42 -11.23
CA GLY A 13 -18.60 -2.80 -10.74
C GLY A 13 -17.23 -3.18 -10.19
N ILE A 14 -16.32 -2.20 -10.00
CA ILE A 14 -15.05 -2.43 -9.32
C ILE A 14 -15.32 -2.75 -7.85
N LYS A 15 -14.75 -3.86 -7.36
CA LYS A 15 -14.84 -4.29 -5.96
C LYS A 15 -13.50 -4.09 -5.29
N LEU A 16 -13.52 -3.52 -4.10
CA LEU A 16 -12.34 -3.35 -3.26
C LEU A 16 -12.62 -4.00 -1.90
N SER A 17 -11.75 -4.95 -1.54
CA SER A 17 -11.85 -5.66 -0.27
C SER A 17 -10.91 -5.08 0.78
N PHE A 18 -11.30 -5.28 2.04
CA PHE A 18 -10.53 -4.81 3.19
C PHE A 18 -10.92 -5.59 4.44
N THR A 19 -10.09 -5.50 5.46
CA THR A 19 -10.48 -5.88 6.84
C THR A 19 -10.44 -4.66 7.73
N ASP A 20 -11.18 -4.71 8.82
CA ASP A 20 -11.49 -3.54 9.64
C ASP A 20 -11.54 -3.93 11.11
N SER A 21 -10.82 -3.21 11.98
CA SER A 21 -10.86 -3.42 13.42
C SER A 21 -12.17 -2.98 14.05
N GLY A 22 -12.98 -2.19 13.32
CA GLY A 22 -14.09 -1.43 13.87
C GLY A 22 -13.63 -0.23 14.68
N ALA A 23 -14.58 0.67 14.95
CA ALA A 23 -14.36 1.84 15.80
C ALA A 23 -14.00 1.42 17.23
N PRO A 24 -13.05 2.10 17.91
CA PRO A 24 -12.85 1.94 19.34
C PRO A 24 -14.15 2.22 20.11
N PRO A 25 -14.49 1.40 21.11
CA PRO A 25 -15.71 1.60 21.88
C PRO A 25 -15.64 2.91 22.66
N ASN A 26 -16.76 3.65 22.68
CA ASN A 26 -16.92 4.91 23.42
C ASN A 26 -15.94 6.04 23.01
N SER A 27 -15.44 6.01 21.77
CA SER A 27 -14.60 7.07 21.21
C SER A 27 -15.30 7.76 20.03
N ASP A 28 -15.27 9.09 20.01
CA ASP A 28 -15.80 9.94 18.94
C ASP A 28 -14.71 10.80 18.26
N ASP A 29 -13.44 10.53 18.58
CA ASP A 29 -12.26 11.25 18.11
C ASP A 29 -11.10 10.34 17.64
N TYR A 30 -11.35 9.03 17.54
CA TYR A 30 -10.37 8.07 17.05
C TYR A 30 -9.88 8.40 15.64
N THR A 31 -8.63 8.06 15.35
CA THR A 31 -8.09 8.14 13.99
C THR A 31 -8.25 6.80 13.28
N THR A 32 -8.80 6.83 12.06
CA THR A 32 -8.77 5.68 11.15
C THR A 32 -7.44 5.64 10.42
N VAL A 33 -6.79 4.48 10.37
CA VAL A 33 -5.57 4.26 9.60
C VAL A 33 -5.87 3.29 8.46
N LEU A 34 -5.94 3.81 7.23
CA LEU A 34 -6.04 3.02 6.01
C LEU A 34 -4.64 2.56 5.61
N ILE A 35 -4.41 1.25 5.62
CA ILE A 35 -3.11 0.62 5.36
C ILE A 35 -3.12 -0.04 3.99
N ILE A 36 -2.22 0.41 3.12
CA ILE A 36 -2.05 -0.05 1.75
C ILE A 36 -0.72 -0.81 1.65
N HIS A 37 -0.80 -2.09 1.29
CA HIS A 37 0.36 -2.97 1.18
C HIS A 37 1.18 -2.71 -0.10
N GLY A 38 2.44 -3.18 -0.08
CA GLY A 38 3.38 -3.15 -1.19
C GLY A 38 3.24 -4.33 -2.14
N SER A 39 4.26 -4.53 -2.96
CA SER A 39 4.28 -5.58 -3.99
C SER A 39 4.46 -6.98 -3.41
N ALA A 40 3.93 -7.99 -4.07
CA ALA A 40 3.93 -9.42 -3.69
C ALA A 40 3.16 -9.77 -2.42
N PHE A 41 3.17 -8.91 -1.41
CA PHE A 41 2.49 -9.12 -0.14
C PHE A 41 1.12 -8.45 -0.17
N ASN A 42 0.16 -8.99 0.56
CA ASN A 42 -1.18 -8.41 0.65
C ASN A 42 -1.43 -7.76 2.03
N ALA A 43 -2.66 -7.32 2.28
CA ALA A 43 -3.02 -6.64 3.52
C ALA A 43 -2.96 -7.54 4.77
N TYR A 44 -2.96 -8.88 4.62
CA TYR A 44 -2.90 -9.83 5.73
C TYR A 44 -1.64 -9.65 6.57
N GLN A 45 -0.51 -9.21 6.00
CA GLN A 45 0.72 -9.00 6.77
C GLN A 45 0.54 -8.02 7.96
N PHE A 46 -0.46 -7.13 7.87
CA PHE A 46 -0.78 -6.14 8.89
C PHE A 46 -1.90 -6.58 9.85
N HIS A 47 -2.43 -7.81 9.73
CA HIS A 47 -3.61 -8.26 10.48
C HIS A 47 -3.45 -8.15 12.00
N LYS A 48 -2.22 -8.30 12.52
CA LYS A 48 -1.93 -8.20 13.96
C LYS A 48 -2.14 -6.77 14.48
N LEU A 49 -2.09 -5.74 13.62
CA LEU A 49 -2.34 -4.34 14.02
C LEU A 49 -3.77 -4.12 14.53
N HIS A 50 -4.74 -4.89 14.01
CA HIS A 50 -6.11 -4.85 14.53
C HIS A 50 -6.19 -5.12 16.03
N LEU A 51 -5.29 -5.95 16.57
CA LEU A 51 -5.27 -6.31 18.00
C LEU A 51 -4.84 -5.15 18.91
N TYR A 52 -4.12 -4.18 18.37
CA TYR A 52 -3.56 -3.05 19.13
C TYR A 52 -4.33 -1.75 18.90
N ALA A 53 -5.09 -1.66 17.80
CA ALA A 53 -5.71 -0.43 17.33
C ALA A 53 -6.52 0.29 18.42
N HIS A 54 -7.45 -0.39 19.09
CA HIS A 54 -8.33 0.24 20.07
C HIS A 54 -7.59 0.77 21.29
N THR A 55 -6.54 0.09 21.75
CA THR A 55 -5.72 0.55 22.90
C THR A 55 -4.97 1.85 22.63
N LEU A 56 -4.84 2.21 21.35
CA LEU A 56 -4.18 3.43 20.87
C LEU A 56 -5.18 4.48 20.38
N ASN A 57 -6.48 4.29 20.61
CA ASN A 57 -7.57 5.10 20.05
C ASN A 57 -7.52 5.16 18.51
N LEU A 58 -7.21 4.03 17.87
CA LEU A 58 -7.13 3.87 16.42
C LEU A 58 -8.17 2.87 15.91
N ARG A 59 -8.57 3.06 14.66
CA ARG A 59 -9.26 2.05 13.83
C ARG A 59 -8.36 1.68 12.67
N THR A 60 -7.91 0.44 12.56
CA THR A 60 -7.09 -0.01 11.44
C THR A 60 -7.97 -0.60 10.34
N VAL A 61 -7.72 -0.18 9.09
CA VAL A 61 -8.40 -0.67 7.89
C VAL A 61 -7.34 -1.19 6.93
N LEU A 62 -7.30 -2.50 6.72
CA LEU A 62 -6.28 -3.14 5.88
C LEU A 62 -6.85 -3.31 4.48
N PHE A 63 -6.38 -2.49 3.55
CA PHE A 63 -6.90 -2.38 2.21
C PHE A 63 -6.21 -3.37 1.27
N HIS A 64 -6.98 -4.20 0.57
CA HIS A 64 -6.46 -5.06 -0.50
C HIS A 64 -6.53 -4.29 -1.81
N ARG A 65 -5.37 -4.07 -2.42
CA ARG A 65 -5.25 -3.44 -3.74
C ARG A 65 -5.98 -4.25 -4.80
N ARG A 66 -6.21 -3.65 -5.97
CA ARG A 66 -6.61 -4.41 -7.16
C ARG A 66 -5.54 -5.46 -7.50
N ASP A 67 -5.95 -6.48 -8.25
CA ASP A 67 -5.19 -7.73 -8.48
C ASP A 67 -4.93 -8.59 -7.24
N HIS A 68 -5.39 -8.19 -6.05
CA HIS A 68 -5.24 -8.97 -4.83
C HIS A 68 -6.57 -9.58 -4.35
N ILE A 69 -6.48 -10.59 -3.47
CA ILE A 69 -7.62 -11.36 -2.98
C ILE A 69 -8.80 -10.48 -2.56
N GLY A 70 -10.00 -10.82 -3.04
CA GLY A 70 -11.25 -10.13 -2.73
C GLY A 70 -11.48 -8.82 -3.51
N SER A 71 -10.46 -8.25 -4.15
CA SER A 71 -10.56 -7.05 -4.99
C SER A 71 -10.61 -7.40 -6.47
N THR A 72 -11.16 -6.50 -7.29
CA THR A 72 -11.30 -6.70 -8.74
C THR A 72 -9.92 -6.62 -9.43
N PRO A 73 -9.54 -7.62 -10.26
CA PRO A 73 -8.32 -7.56 -11.06
C PRO A 73 -8.32 -6.41 -12.08
N TYR A 74 -7.15 -5.96 -12.52
CA TYR A 74 -7.00 -5.05 -13.65
C TYR A 74 -7.36 -5.75 -14.96
N THR A 75 -8.01 -5.02 -15.86
CA THR A 75 -8.27 -5.52 -17.23
C THR A 75 -7.01 -5.40 -18.09
N ALA A 76 -6.95 -6.14 -19.21
CA ALA A 76 -5.82 -6.07 -20.13
C ALA A 76 -5.52 -4.64 -20.63
N SER A 77 -6.55 -3.81 -20.83
CA SER A 77 -6.35 -2.41 -21.23
C SER A 77 -5.74 -1.57 -20.09
N GLU A 78 -6.06 -1.88 -18.85
CA GLU A 78 -5.48 -1.19 -17.69
C GLU A 78 -4.03 -1.61 -17.49
N VAL A 79 -3.71 -2.89 -17.68
CA VAL A 79 -2.33 -3.40 -17.66
C VAL A 79 -1.50 -2.72 -18.75
N GLN A 80 -2.02 -2.58 -19.97
CA GLN A 80 -1.34 -1.85 -21.04
C GLN A 80 -1.09 -0.37 -20.68
N GLU A 81 -2.04 0.28 -19.99
CA GLU A 81 -1.86 1.66 -19.52
C GLU A 81 -0.72 1.75 -18.47
N ILE A 82 -0.55 0.74 -17.61
CA ILE A 82 0.59 0.65 -16.67
C ILE A 82 1.91 0.55 -17.43
N GLU A 83 2.02 -0.41 -18.37
CA GLU A 83 3.24 -0.64 -19.17
C GLU A 83 3.71 0.61 -19.91
N GLN A 84 2.76 1.47 -20.31
CA GLN A 84 3.04 2.70 -21.04
C GLN A 84 3.32 3.90 -20.11
N GLY A 85 3.28 3.71 -18.78
CA GLY A 85 3.43 4.80 -17.82
C GLY A 85 2.31 5.84 -17.92
N SER A 86 1.09 5.41 -18.26
CA SER A 86 -0.03 6.32 -18.53
C SER A 86 -0.50 7.05 -17.27
N GLN A 87 -0.51 8.39 -17.31
CA GLN A 87 -1.08 9.23 -16.25
C GLN A 87 -2.54 8.83 -15.94
N LYS A 88 -3.31 8.46 -16.95
CA LYS A 88 -4.72 8.09 -16.82
C LYS A 88 -4.92 6.88 -15.90
N PHE A 89 -3.97 5.95 -15.85
CA PHE A 89 -4.03 4.82 -14.93
C PHE A 89 -4.02 5.29 -13.47
N TRP A 90 -3.09 6.18 -13.13
CA TRP A 90 -2.93 6.72 -11.78
C TRP A 90 -4.08 7.65 -11.38
N GLU A 91 -4.62 8.43 -12.32
CA GLU A 91 -5.84 9.22 -12.11
C GLU A 91 -7.05 8.33 -11.81
N ARG A 92 -7.23 7.24 -12.56
CA ARG A 92 -8.32 6.29 -12.30
C ARG A 92 -8.13 5.57 -10.97
N LEU A 93 -6.90 5.15 -10.64
CA LEU A 93 -6.61 4.47 -9.38
C LEU A 93 -6.86 5.36 -8.17
N SER A 94 -6.39 6.61 -8.21
CA SER A 94 -6.66 7.58 -7.13
C SER A 94 -8.14 7.89 -6.99
N ALA A 95 -8.89 8.01 -8.09
CA ALA A 95 -10.34 8.19 -8.06
C ALA A 95 -11.06 6.98 -7.45
N GLN A 96 -10.62 5.76 -7.73
CA GLN A 96 -11.17 4.54 -7.12
C GLN A 96 -10.94 4.52 -5.59
N VAL A 97 -9.74 4.90 -5.13
CA VAL A 97 -9.45 4.99 -3.69
C VAL A 97 -10.24 6.14 -3.02
N ALA A 98 -10.39 7.28 -3.70
CA ALA A 98 -11.22 8.38 -3.23
C ALA A 98 -12.69 7.96 -3.05
N GLN A 99 -13.23 7.20 -4.00
CA GLN A 99 -14.60 6.67 -3.90
C GLN A 99 -14.75 5.62 -2.80
N PHE A 100 -13.75 4.76 -2.62
CA PHE A 100 -13.71 3.84 -1.47
C PHE A 100 -13.78 4.62 -0.14
N LEU A 101 -12.96 5.67 0.00
CA LEU A 101 -12.93 6.51 1.19
C LEU A 101 -14.27 7.21 1.44
N LYS A 102 -14.93 7.75 0.40
CA LYS A 102 -16.27 8.31 0.52
C LYS A 102 -17.27 7.30 1.09
N ILE A 103 -17.34 6.12 0.48
CA ILE A 103 -18.25 5.04 0.93
C ILE A 103 -17.93 4.66 2.38
N PHE A 104 -16.65 4.50 2.71
CA PHE A 104 -16.22 4.14 4.05
C PHE A 104 -16.58 5.22 5.08
N ILE A 105 -16.31 6.49 4.78
CA ILE A 105 -16.63 7.64 5.65
C ILE A 105 -18.13 7.67 5.96
N GLU A 106 -18.97 7.55 4.92
CA GLU A 106 -20.42 7.65 5.04
C GLU A 106 -21.04 6.44 5.75
N GLN A 107 -20.63 5.22 5.40
CA GLN A 107 -21.22 4.00 5.98
C GLN A 107 -20.75 3.75 7.41
N GLU A 108 -19.52 4.11 7.73
CA GLU A 108 -18.88 3.75 8.98
C GLU A 108 -18.79 4.92 9.99
N ASN A 109 -19.45 6.04 9.67
CA ASN A 109 -19.57 7.24 10.52
C ASN A 109 -18.22 7.73 11.06
N ILE A 110 -17.25 7.88 10.18
CA ILE A 110 -15.89 8.26 10.59
C ILE A 110 -15.90 9.65 11.23
N PRO A 111 -15.21 9.87 12.37
CA PRO A 111 -15.08 11.20 12.94
C PRO A 111 -14.41 12.16 11.96
N LYS A 112 -14.94 13.38 11.84
CA LYS A 112 -14.28 14.45 11.07
C LYS A 112 -12.92 14.78 11.68
N LEU A 113 -12.02 15.27 10.84
CA LEU A 113 -10.74 15.80 11.27
C LEU A 113 -10.98 17.03 12.18
N LYS A 114 -10.40 17.02 13.37
CA LYS A 114 -10.51 18.13 14.33
C LYS A 114 -9.12 18.62 14.73
N MET A 115 -8.92 19.93 14.69
CA MET A 115 -7.78 20.56 15.33
C MET A 115 -7.99 20.56 16.84
N THR A 116 -7.04 19.97 17.56
CA THR A 116 -7.00 20.03 19.02
C THR A 116 -6.33 21.31 19.50
N SER A 117 -6.53 21.65 20.77
CA SER A 117 -5.91 22.81 21.43
C SER A 117 -4.37 22.78 21.45
N SER A 118 -3.76 21.61 21.26
CA SER A 118 -2.30 21.41 21.22
C SER A 118 -1.70 21.46 19.82
N SER A 119 -2.44 21.94 18.81
CA SER A 119 -2.07 21.88 17.40
C SER A 119 -1.87 20.45 16.86
N SER A 120 -2.33 19.43 17.60
CA SER A 120 -2.42 18.05 17.09
C SER A 120 -3.77 17.82 16.39
N MET A 121 -3.85 16.87 15.47
CA MET A 121 -5.12 16.49 14.84
C MET A 121 -5.65 15.19 15.43
N SER A 122 -6.94 15.17 15.77
CA SER A 122 -7.72 13.98 16.12
C SER A 122 -8.80 13.71 15.07
N GLY A 123 -9.42 12.53 15.14
CA GLY A 123 -10.38 12.08 14.16
C GLY A 123 -9.76 11.74 12.80
N GLY A 124 -10.63 11.65 11.80
CA GLY A 124 -10.28 11.54 10.38
C GLY A 124 -9.63 10.22 9.97
N VAL A 125 -8.98 10.28 8.81
CA VAL A 125 -8.29 9.20 8.14
C VAL A 125 -6.83 9.59 7.94
N ALA A 126 -5.93 8.72 8.41
CA ALA A 126 -4.53 8.66 8.02
C ALA A 126 -4.37 7.55 6.98
N ILE A 127 -3.64 7.81 5.90
CA ILE A 127 -3.36 6.82 4.86
C ILE A 127 -1.89 6.43 4.97
N MET A 128 -1.62 5.16 5.23
CA MET A 128 -0.27 4.59 5.28
C MET A 128 -0.06 3.69 4.07
N GLY A 129 0.94 4.02 3.27
CA GLY A 129 1.44 3.15 2.21
C GLY A 129 2.73 2.52 2.68
N TRP A 130 2.86 1.21 2.48
CA TRP A 130 4.12 0.51 2.66
C TRP A 130 4.69 0.12 1.30
N SER A 131 5.99 0.36 1.08
CA SER A 131 6.67 0.00 -0.16
C SER A 131 5.91 0.53 -1.40
N ALA A 132 5.56 -0.31 -2.38
CA ALA A 132 4.78 0.08 -3.56
C ALA A 132 3.40 0.69 -3.22
N GLY A 133 2.83 0.40 -2.04
CA GLY A 133 1.61 1.06 -1.56
C GLY A 133 1.75 2.58 -1.44
N CYS A 134 2.98 3.11 -1.33
CA CYS A 134 3.26 4.54 -1.37
C CYS A 134 2.93 5.20 -2.73
N GLN A 135 3.00 4.47 -3.84
CA GLN A 135 2.64 5.00 -5.18
C GLN A 135 1.18 5.48 -5.21
N ILE A 136 0.28 4.76 -4.53
CA ILE A 136 -1.12 5.14 -4.41
C ILE A 136 -1.27 6.45 -3.62
N ILE A 137 -0.49 6.66 -2.57
CA ILE A 137 -0.48 7.95 -1.84
C ILE A 137 -0.08 9.10 -2.77
N PHE A 138 0.97 8.93 -3.58
CA PHE A 138 1.37 9.96 -4.54
C PHE A 138 0.29 10.25 -5.57
N SER A 139 -0.44 9.23 -6.04
CA SER A 139 -1.59 9.44 -6.93
C SER A 139 -2.70 10.28 -6.27
N ILE A 140 -2.91 10.13 -4.94
CA ILE A 140 -3.89 10.91 -4.17
C ILE A 140 -3.42 12.35 -3.95
N PHE A 141 -2.11 12.62 -3.85
CA PHE A 141 -1.61 14.00 -3.79
C PHE A 141 -1.99 14.83 -5.03
N GLY A 142 -2.11 14.17 -6.19
CA GLY A 142 -2.62 14.80 -7.41
C GLY A 142 -4.14 15.02 -7.45
N ALA A 143 -4.89 14.66 -6.40
CA ALA A 143 -6.36 14.61 -6.43
C ALA A 143 -7.02 15.95 -6.80
N ALA A 144 -6.43 17.09 -6.41
CA ALA A 144 -6.97 18.42 -6.73
C ALA A 144 -6.98 18.72 -8.25
N HIS A 145 -6.14 18.03 -9.03
CA HIS A 145 -6.03 18.18 -10.48
C HIS A 145 -6.52 16.94 -11.25
N ASN A 146 -7.03 15.93 -10.55
CA ASN A 146 -7.52 14.71 -11.17
C ASN A 146 -8.94 14.92 -11.73
N PRO A 147 -9.15 14.87 -13.07
CA PRO A 147 -10.45 15.11 -13.67
C PRO A 147 -11.51 14.05 -13.34
N MET A 148 -11.09 12.89 -12.80
CA MET A 148 -11.98 11.80 -12.38
C MET A 148 -12.49 11.96 -10.93
N ILE A 149 -12.00 12.95 -10.19
CA ILE A 149 -12.45 13.28 -8.83
C ILE A 149 -13.32 14.54 -8.91
N SER A 150 -14.60 14.42 -8.57
CA SER A 150 -15.50 15.57 -8.55
C SER A 150 -15.12 16.56 -7.44
N SER A 151 -15.46 17.84 -7.61
CA SER A 151 -15.25 18.86 -6.58
C SER A 151 -15.93 18.51 -5.26
N GLU A 152 -17.13 17.91 -5.32
CA GLU A 152 -17.86 17.43 -4.14
C GLU A 152 -17.08 16.33 -3.39
N LEU A 153 -16.57 15.33 -4.12
CA LEU A 153 -15.77 14.27 -3.52
C LEU A 153 -14.48 14.82 -2.92
N TYR A 154 -13.78 15.71 -3.62
CA TYR A 154 -12.56 16.34 -3.12
C TYR A 154 -12.83 17.12 -1.83
N LEU A 155 -13.87 17.97 -1.80
CA LEU A 155 -14.24 18.75 -0.62
C LEU A 155 -14.63 17.86 0.57
N LEU A 156 -15.37 16.77 0.33
CA LEU A 156 -15.66 15.79 1.37
C LEU A 156 -14.35 15.22 1.94
N LEU A 157 -13.44 14.74 1.09
CA LEU A 157 -12.20 14.12 1.56
C LEU A 157 -11.31 15.10 2.33
N GLN A 158 -11.31 16.40 2.02
CA GLN A 158 -10.57 17.41 2.79
C GLN A 158 -11.03 17.51 4.25
N GLU A 159 -12.29 17.18 4.56
CA GLU A 159 -12.81 17.20 5.93
C GLU A 159 -12.36 16.00 6.79
N TYR A 160 -11.83 14.95 6.16
CA TYR A 160 -11.50 13.69 6.84
C TYR A 160 -10.04 13.28 6.70
N ILE A 161 -9.39 13.51 5.56
CA ILE A 161 -8.00 13.06 5.35
C ILE A 161 -7.03 14.07 5.93
N GLY A 162 -6.24 13.65 6.91
CA GLY A 162 -5.32 14.55 7.62
C GLY A 162 -3.84 14.19 7.56
N LYS A 163 -3.51 12.90 7.32
CA LYS A 163 -2.13 12.42 7.39
C LYS A 163 -1.84 11.40 6.31
N PHE A 164 -0.64 11.48 5.76
CA PHE A 164 -0.09 10.50 4.85
C PHE A 164 1.22 9.97 5.43
N LEU A 165 1.36 8.65 5.51
CA LEU A 165 2.51 7.97 6.05
C LEU A 165 3.14 7.16 4.92
N LEU A 166 4.34 7.55 4.51
CA LEU A 166 5.16 6.79 3.56
C LEU A 166 6.07 5.88 4.37
N TYR A 167 5.75 4.59 4.44
CA TYR A 167 6.52 3.62 5.20
C TYR A 167 7.42 2.82 4.27
N ASP A 168 8.72 3.09 4.35
CA ASP A 168 9.75 2.46 3.51
C ASP A 168 9.46 2.54 1.99
N PRO A 169 9.18 3.75 1.45
CA PRO A 169 8.90 3.92 0.03
C PRO A 169 10.13 3.59 -0.83
N PRO A 170 10.00 2.79 -1.90
CA PRO A 170 11.11 2.56 -2.81
C PRO A 170 11.38 3.81 -3.65
N HIS A 171 12.62 3.97 -4.14
CA HIS A 171 13.01 5.09 -4.99
C HIS A 171 12.12 5.25 -6.24
N VAL A 172 11.64 4.12 -6.81
CA VAL A 172 10.72 4.13 -7.96
C VAL A 172 9.39 4.82 -7.65
N ALA A 173 8.93 4.79 -6.40
CA ALA A 173 7.70 5.50 -6.00
C ALA A 173 7.85 7.02 -6.08
N PHE A 174 9.08 7.54 -6.03
CA PHE A 174 9.38 8.97 -6.19
C PHE A 174 9.74 9.34 -7.64
N GLY A 175 9.83 8.37 -8.55
CA GLY A 175 10.30 8.60 -9.92
C GLY A 175 11.79 9.00 -9.98
N TYR A 176 12.59 8.61 -8.98
CA TYR A 176 14.02 8.91 -9.01
C TYR A 176 14.74 8.05 -10.05
N PRO A 177 15.60 8.67 -10.88
CA PRO A 177 16.41 7.90 -11.81
C PRO A 177 17.42 7.06 -11.02
N VAL A 178 17.64 5.86 -11.52
CA VAL A 178 18.69 4.98 -11.02
C VAL A 178 20.05 5.50 -11.53
N PRO A 179 21.12 5.50 -10.72
CA PRO A 179 22.46 5.87 -11.19
C PRO A 179 22.89 5.03 -12.42
N PRO A 180 23.58 5.60 -13.43
CA PRO A 180 23.99 4.85 -14.63
C PRO A 180 24.89 3.65 -14.35
N ASP A 181 25.59 3.66 -13.21
CA ASP A 181 26.48 2.62 -12.74
C ASP A 181 25.84 1.73 -11.66
N ASN A 182 24.51 1.78 -11.52
CA ASN A 182 23.78 0.90 -10.62
C ASN A 182 24.03 -0.57 -10.96
N LYS A 183 24.43 -1.33 -9.94
CA LYS A 183 24.69 -2.78 -10.04
C LYS A 183 23.71 -3.58 -9.18
N ASN A 184 22.64 -2.94 -8.70
CA ASN A 184 21.69 -3.62 -7.84
C ASN A 184 21.04 -4.78 -8.58
N TYR A 185 21.03 -5.94 -7.94
CA TYR A 185 20.28 -7.10 -8.37
C TYR A 185 18.79 -6.78 -8.33
N VAL A 186 18.10 -7.09 -9.42
CA VAL A 186 16.67 -6.91 -9.58
C VAL A 186 16.08 -8.25 -10.05
N PRO A 187 15.24 -8.92 -9.25
CA PRO A 187 14.78 -10.28 -9.54
C PRO A 187 14.13 -10.45 -10.92
N TRP A 188 13.33 -9.48 -11.37
CA TRP A 188 12.65 -9.57 -12.67
C TRP A 188 13.56 -9.26 -13.87
N GLU A 189 14.80 -8.83 -13.65
CA GLU A 189 15.82 -8.64 -14.69
C GLU A 189 16.78 -9.85 -14.78
N ASP A 190 16.69 -10.81 -13.84
CA ASP A 190 17.54 -12.00 -13.82
C ASP A 190 17.08 -13.04 -14.85
N SER A 191 17.72 -13.02 -16.02
CA SER A 191 17.48 -13.99 -17.11
C SER A 191 17.68 -15.47 -16.74
N SER A 192 18.29 -15.79 -15.60
CA SER A 192 18.42 -17.17 -15.11
C SER A 192 17.18 -17.67 -14.37
N LEU A 193 16.30 -16.77 -13.94
CA LEU A 193 15.03 -17.11 -13.32
C LEU A 193 13.97 -17.38 -14.38
N LYS A 194 13.14 -18.39 -14.13
CA LYS A 194 11.91 -18.56 -14.89
C LYS A 194 10.86 -17.56 -14.38
N PRO A 195 9.89 -17.13 -15.22
CA PRO A 195 8.85 -16.21 -14.80
C PRO A 195 8.10 -16.62 -13.52
N GLU A 196 7.87 -17.93 -13.34
CA GLU A 196 7.23 -18.49 -12.15
C GLU A 196 8.07 -18.40 -10.85
N ASP A 197 9.39 -18.26 -10.97
CA ASP A 197 10.32 -18.21 -9.84
C ASP A 197 10.59 -16.77 -9.36
N ILE A 198 10.31 -15.76 -10.21
CA ILE A 198 10.51 -14.33 -9.90
C ILE A 198 9.82 -13.91 -8.59
N PRO A 199 8.56 -14.30 -8.30
CA PRO A 199 7.89 -13.85 -7.07
C PRO A 199 8.49 -14.40 -5.78
N VAL A 200 9.02 -15.62 -5.82
CA VAL A 200 9.75 -16.21 -4.69
C VAL A 200 11.08 -15.49 -4.52
N ALA A 201 11.84 -15.32 -5.60
CA ALA A 201 13.12 -14.61 -5.57
C ALA A 201 12.97 -13.17 -5.06
N PHE A 202 11.93 -12.45 -5.50
CA PHE A 202 11.60 -11.12 -4.98
C PHE A 202 11.30 -11.13 -3.50
N SER A 203 10.43 -12.04 -3.05
CA SER A 203 10.03 -12.11 -1.64
C SER A 203 11.24 -12.38 -0.73
N GLU A 204 12.15 -13.26 -1.14
CA GLU A 204 13.40 -13.53 -0.42
C GLU A 204 14.38 -12.35 -0.46
N TRP A 205 14.50 -11.69 -1.63
CA TRP A 205 15.38 -10.54 -1.85
C TRP A 205 14.95 -9.33 -1.00
N VAL A 206 13.68 -8.93 -1.08
CA VAL A 206 13.17 -7.71 -0.40
C VAL A 206 13.06 -7.87 1.11
N SER A 207 12.97 -9.11 1.61
CA SER A 207 12.88 -9.39 3.05
C SER A 207 14.21 -9.75 3.69
N SER A 208 15.31 -9.71 2.94
CA SER A 208 16.66 -10.04 3.42
C SER A 208 17.27 -8.96 4.33
N TYR A 209 18.13 -9.40 5.25
CA TYR A 209 18.87 -8.54 6.17
C TYR A 209 20.26 -8.28 5.61
N TYR A 210 20.39 -7.27 4.77
CA TYR A 210 21.66 -6.86 4.18
C TYR A 210 22.54 -6.11 5.19
N ASN A 211 23.86 -6.28 5.04
CA ASN A 211 24.82 -5.49 5.80
C ASN A 211 25.00 -4.14 5.10
N HIS A 212 24.65 -3.07 5.79
CA HIS A 212 24.82 -1.71 5.29
C HIS A 212 25.58 -0.85 6.31
N PRO A 213 26.40 0.10 5.84
CA PRO A 213 26.97 1.11 6.73
C PRO A 213 25.86 2.00 7.30
N LEU A 214 26.20 2.77 8.34
CA LEU A 214 25.26 3.71 8.93
C LEU A 214 24.76 4.71 7.87
N PRO A 215 23.44 5.03 7.82
CA PRO A 215 22.87 5.94 6.82
C PRO A 215 23.53 7.33 6.80
N SER A 216 24.08 7.78 7.93
CA SER A 216 24.77 9.07 8.04
C SER A 216 26.11 9.14 7.31
N SER A 217 26.67 8.00 6.89
CA SER A 217 27.99 7.90 6.26
C SER A 217 28.01 7.08 4.97
N ALA A 218 26.93 6.39 4.64
CA ALA A 218 26.83 5.53 3.48
C ALA A 218 26.41 6.31 2.22
N THR A 219 26.98 5.94 1.09
CA THR A 219 26.45 6.23 -0.24
C THR A 219 25.69 5.02 -0.78
N VAL A 220 24.95 5.18 -1.88
CA VAL A 220 24.27 4.06 -2.56
C VAL A 220 25.25 2.96 -2.98
N HIS A 221 26.52 3.31 -3.24
CA HIS A 221 27.57 2.36 -3.64
C HIS A 221 28.12 1.53 -2.47
N ASP A 222 27.87 1.94 -1.23
CA ASP A 222 28.29 1.21 -0.02
C ASP A 222 27.24 0.18 0.42
N LEU A 223 26.08 0.15 -0.24
CA LEU A 223 25.01 -0.80 0.03
C LEU A 223 25.31 -2.13 -0.66
N ASP A 224 24.97 -3.25 -0.01
CA ASP A 224 24.93 -4.56 -0.68
C ASP A 224 23.76 -4.59 -1.65
N GLY A 225 24.02 -4.14 -2.87
CA GLY A 225 23.07 -4.16 -3.97
C GLY A 225 23.07 -5.47 -4.76
N ILE A 226 24.15 -6.26 -4.70
CA ILE A 226 24.39 -7.36 -5.65
C ILE A 226 23.91 -8.72 -5.15
N SER A 227 23.79 -8.89 -3.83
CA SER A 227 23.36 -10.15 -3.24
C SER A 227 21.90 -10.45 -3.59
N LYS A 228 21.63 -11.66 -4.09
CA LYS A 228 20.26 -12.09 -4.44
C LYS A 228 19.37 -12.27 -3.20
N LYS A 229 19.96 -12.71 -2.10
CA LYS A 229 19.36 -12.82 -0.76
C LYS A 229 20.46 -13.02 0.27
N THR A 230 20.11 -12.88 1.53
CA THR A 230 20.98 -13.22 2.66
C THR A 230 20.52 -14.51 3.35
N SER A 231 21.30 -15.01 4.30
CA SER A 231 20.93 -16.20 5.09
C SER A 231 19.76 -15.94 6.06
N LYS A 232 19.41 -14.68 6.30
CA LYS A 232 18.34 -14.27 7.21
C LYS A 232 17.34 -13.39 6.47
N THR A 233 16.08 -13.81 6.46
CA THR A 233 14.98 -13.04 5.87
C THR A 233 13.85 -12.85 6.88
N SER A 234 13.03 -11.81 6.74
CA SER A 234 11.87 -11.61 7.62
C SER A 234 10.81 -12.68 7.36
N ILE A 235 10.67 -13.13 6.11
CA ILE A 235 9.70 -14.17 5.74
C ILE A 235 10.13 -15.58 6.20
N SER A 236 11.40 -15.81 6.55
CA SER A 236 11.83 -17.11 7.07
C SER A 236 11.29 -17.38 8.49
N ALA A 237 10.91 -16.33 9.22
CA ALA A 237 10.25 -16.45 10.51
C ALA A 237 8.74 -16.71 10.42
N TRP A 238 8.14 -16.61 9.22
CA TRP A 238 6.71 -16.84 9.02
C TRP A 238 6.43 -18.32 8.89
N SER A 239 5.30 -18.76 9.44
CA SER A 239 4.76 -20.09 9.18
C SER A 239 4.34 -20.23 7.71
N GLU A 240 4.25 -21.47 7.21
CA GLU A 240 3.75 -21.72 5.84
C GLU A 240 2.32 -21.20 5.65
N GLU A 241 1.50 -21.22 6.71
CA GLU A 241 0.16 -20.63 6.70
C GLU A 241 0.21 -19.10 6.56
N GLU A 242 1.11 -18.42 7.27
CA GLU A 242 1.29 -16.97 7.15
C GLU A 242 1.79 -16.58 5.76
N LYS A 243 2.72 -17.35 5.18
CA LYS A 243 3.19 -17.13 3.79
C LYS A 243 2.06 -17.31 2.79
N ALA A 244 1.30 -18.41 2.89
CA ALA A 244 0.18 -18.71 2.00
C ALA A 244 -0.94 -17.66 2.06
N LYS A 245 -1.14 -17.02 3.23
CA LYS A 245 -2.14 -15.96 3.41
C LYS A 245 -1.62 -14.57 3.08
N GLY A 246 -0.32 -14.33 3.23
CA GLY A 246 0.27 -13.00 3.17
C GLY A 246 0.96 -12.65 1.86
N ILE A 247 1.24 -13.64 1.01
CA ILE A 247 1.97 -13.47 -0.25
C ILE A 247 1.13 -13.95 -1.42
N GLU A 248 0.93 -13.09 -2.42
CA GLU A 248 0.11 -13.33 -3.61
C GLU A 248 0.97 -13.20 -4.87
N MET A 249 1.58 -14.31 -5.28
CA MET A 249 2.54 -14.33 -6.39
C MET A 249 1.93 -13.92 -7.74
N GLU A 250 0.64 -14.19 -7.95
CA GLU A 250 -0.05 -13.83 -9.20
C GLU A 250 -0.17 -12.32 -9.39
N ALA A 251 -0.35 -11.56 -8.30
CA ALA A 251 -0.47 -10.12 -8.35
C ALA A 251 0.83 -9.44 -8.79
N MET A 252 1.98 -10.08 -8.56
CA MET A 252 3.28 -9.54 -8.96
C MET A 252 3.41 -9.34 -10.46
N LYS A 253 2.69 -10.10 -11.30
CA LYS A 253 2.77 -9.99 -12.77
C LYS A 253 2.47 -8.58 -13.26
N THR A 254 1.55 -7.88 -12.61
CA THR A 254 1.22 -6.49 -12.95
C THR A 254 2.16 -5.50 -12.25
N GLU A 255 2.68 -5.85 -11.07
CA GLU A 255 3.52 -4.95 -10.25
C GLU A 255 4.95 -4.80 -10.76
N VAL A 256 5.48 -5.78 -11.51
CA VAL A 256 6.77 -5.63 -12.19
C VAL A 256 6.72 -4.63 -13.36
N LEU A 257 5.52 -4.15 -13.72
CA LEU A 257 5.28 -3.19 -14.79
C LEU A 257 5.17 -1.74 -14.28
N THR A 258 4.98 -1.54 -12.96
CA THR A 258 4.81 -0.23 -12.31
C THR A 258 6.11 0.33 -11.77
#